data_AF-A0A6N8B7X5-F1
#
_entry.id   AF-A0A6N8B7X5-F1
#
_cell.length_a   1.000
_cell.length_b   1.000
_cell.length_c   1.000
_cell.angle_alpha   90.00
_cell.angle_beta   90.00
_cell.angle_gamma   90.00
#
_symmetry.space_group_name_H-M   'P 1'
#
loop_
_entity.id
_entity.type
_entity.pdbx_description
1 polymer ?
#
loop_
_entity_poly.entity_id
_entity_poly.type
_entity_poly.pdbx_seq_one_letter_code
_entity_poly.pdbx_strand_id
1 'polypeptide(L)'
;MDYSQLLVGKSDKAGEVEFVVEGPDFFNQDIKEVTLFYNIVEDSRFKLFRNNKQELILVHVTEDWIRQAKLNISKYKEQLNVKITWGSNEDTLAIKGQDEEDFNTVKAVQIDN
;
A
#
# COMPACT_ATOMS: atom_id res chain seq x y z
N MET A 1 -11.44 -5.74 6.52
CA MET A 1 -10.93 -4.62 7.33
C MET A 1 -10.81 -3.40 6.44
N ASP A 2 -11.16 -2.22 6.94
CA ASP A 2 -11.03 -0.95 6.22
C ASP A 2 -10.05 -0.05 6.99
N TYR A 3 -8.96 0.32 6.34
CA TYR A 3 -7.89 1.14 6.90
C TYR A 3 -7.93 2.58 6.40
N SER A 4 -9.02 3.01 5.75
CA SER A 4 -9.20 4.36 5.22
C SER A 4 -8.91 5.46 6.24
N GLN A 5 -9.21 5.24 7.52
CA GLN A 5 -8.95 6.21 8.59
C GLN A 5 -7.47 6.53 8.82
N LEU A 6 -6.54 5.66 8.39
CA LEU A 6 -5.11 5.85 8.67
C LEU A 6 -4.48 7.05 7.94
N LEU A 7 -5.11 7.51 6.85
CA LEU A 7 -4.66 8.68 6.09
C LEU A 7 -5.49 9.95 6.39
N VAL A 8 -6.50 9.86 7.26
CA VAL A 8 -7.36 11.01 7.60
C VAL A 8 -6.56 12.07 8.36
N GLY A 9 -6.55 13.30 7.84
CA GLY A 9 -5.84 14.44 8.44
C GLY A 9 -4.34 14.47 8.17
N LYS A 10 -3.82 13.56 7.34
CA LYS A 10 -2.45 13.66 6.79
C LYS A 10 -2.49 14.55 5.54
N SER A 11 -1.48 15.39 5.34
CA SER A 11 -1.37 16.20 4.11
C SER A 11 -0.80 15.38 2.97
N ASP A 12 -1.09 15.81 1.75
CA ASP A 12 -0.48 15.35 0.49
C ASP A 12 1.06 15.48 0.44
N LYS A 13 1.64 16.44 1.20
CA LYS A 13 3.05 16.84 1.08
C LYS A 13 4.07 15.76 1.40
N ALA A 14 3.94 15.13 2.56
CA ALA A 14 4.78 14.02 2.98
C ALA A 14 4.13 13.32 4.17
N GLY A 15 4.19 12.01 4.19
CA GLY A 15 3.67 11.26 5.31
C GLY A 15 4.09 9.80 5.31
N GLU A 16 3.70 9.15 6.39
CA GLU A 16 3.98 7.75 6.65
C GLU A 16 2.76 7.15 7.33
N VAL A 17 2.47 5.91 6.95
CA VAL A 17 1.54 5.03 7.64
C VAL A 17 2.15 3.64 7.77
N GLU A 18 2.05 3.06 8.95
CA GLU A 18 2.46 1.69 9.23
C GLU A 18 1.31 0.99 9.97
N PHE A 19 0.95 -0.20 9.50
CA PHE A 19 -0.13 -0.99 10.09
C PHE A 19 0.04 -2.47 9.80
N VAL A 20 -0.61 -3.28 10.63
CA VAL A 20 -0.63 -4.72 10.48
C VAL A 20 -1.89 -5.15 9.75
N VAL A 21 -1.70 -6.00 8.75
CA VAL A 21 -2.77 -6.70 8.05
C VAL A 21 -2.76 -8.15 8.48
N GLU A 22 -3.92 -8.62 8.90
CA GLU A 22 -4.17 -10.01 9.28
C GLU A 22 -5.49 -10.48 8.66
N GLY A 23 -5.71 -11.79 8.65
CA GLY A 23 -7.02 -12.36 8.31
C GLY A 23 -7.05 -13.17 7.00
N PRO A 24 -7.91 -14.20 6.96
CA PRO A 24 -7.88 -15.24 5.91
C PRO A 24 -8.19 -14.69 4.53
N ASP A 25 -9.10 -13.70 4.43
CA ASP A 25 -9.49 -13.11 3.15
C ASP A 25 -8.32 -12.39 2.48
N PHE A 26 -7.45 -11.72 3.24
CA PHE A 26 -6.32 -11.02 2.66
C PHE A 26 -5.33 -11.98 2.00
N PHE A 27 -5.09 -13.16 2.57
CA PHE A 27 -4.18 -14.16 2.01
C PHE A 27 -4.85 -15.14 1.05
N ASN A 28 -6.18 -15.06 0.88
CA ASN A 28 -6.94 -15.94 -0.01
C ASN A 28 -6.80 -15.55 -1.50
N GLN A 29 -6.13 -16.40 -2.29
CA GLN A 29 -5.91 -16.21 -3.73
C GLN A 29 -7.19 -16.25 -4.58
N ASP A 30 -8.26 -16.89 -4.10
CA ASP A 30 -9.53 -16.98 -4.82
C ASP A 30 -10.27 -15.64 -4.85
N ILE A 31 -9.95 -14.73 -3.92
CA ILE A 31 -10.47 -13.38 -3.90
C ILE A 31 -9.71 -12.54 -4.93
N LYS A 32 -10.43 -12.04 -5.95
CA LYS A 32 -9.88 -11.27 -7.06
C LYS A 32 -9.09 -10.04 -6.60
N GLU A 33 -9.65 -9.30 -5.65
CA GLU A 33 -9.06 -8.10 -5.10
C GLU A 33 -9.52 -7.90 -3.65
N VAL A 34 -8.59 -7.51 -2.78
CA VAL A 34 -8.86 -7.03 -1.43
C VAL A 34 -8.33 -5.62 -1.32
N THR A 35 -9.23 -4.63 -1.25
CA THR A 35 -8.84 -3.25 -0.98
C THR A 35 -8.60 -3.10 0.52
N LEU A 36 -7.41 -2.65 0.90
CA LEU A 36 -7.05 -2.35 2.29
C LEU A 36 -7.47 -0.93 2.65
N PHE A 37 -7.19 0.02 1.76
CA PHE A 37 -7.76 1.35 1.88
C PHE A 37 -7.88 2.03 0.52
N TYR A 38 -8.81 2.98 0.50
CA TYR A 38 -8.93 4.00 -0.52
C TYR A 38 -9.17 5.31 0.20
N ASN A 39 -8.33 6.32 -0.06
CA ASN A 39 -8.49 7.62 0.57
C ASN A 39 -8.21 8.76 -0.41
N ILE A 40 -8.89 9.87 -0.21
CA ILE A 40 -8.74 11.11 -0.94
C ILE A 40 -8.17 12.13 0.04
N VAL A 41 -6.98 12.62 -0.26
CA VAL A 41 -6.27 13.62 0.54
C VAL A 41 -6.08 14.83 -0.35
N GLU A 42 -6.87 15.87 -0.10
CA GLU A 42 -6.94 17.06 -0.98
C GLU A 42 -7.24 16.63 -2.43
N ASP A 43 -6.37 16.95 -3.38
CA ASP A 43 -6.52 16.60 -4.80
C ASP A 43 -5.90 15.23 -5.14
N SER A 44 -5.24 14.60 -4.18
CA SER A 44 -4.56 13.30 -4.34
C SER A 44 -5.45 12.13 -3.95
N ARG A 45 -5.31 11.01 -4.65
CA ARG A 45 -6.03 9.76 -4.37
C ARG A 45 -5.05 8.64 -4.12
N PHE A 46 -5.21 7.97 -2.98
CA PHE A 46 -4.42 6.80 -2.63
C PHE A 46 -5.29 5.55 -2.62
N LYS A 47 -4.78 4.46 -3.20
CA LYS A 47 -5.36 3.13 -3.09
C LYS A 47 -4.28 2.12 -2.74
N LEU A 48 -4.51 1.34 -1.70
CA LEU A 48 -3.74 0.14 -1.42
C LEU A 48 -4.65 -1.08 -1.52
N PHE A 49 -4.25 -2.03 -2.35
CA PHE A 49 -5.00 -3.25 -2.54
C PHE A 49 -4.09 -4.43 -2.86
N ARG A 50 -4.63 -5.62 -2.63
CA ARG A 50 -4.00 -6.90 -2.97
C ARG A 50 -4.78 -7.52 -4.12
N ASN A 51 -4.10 -8.02 -5.15
CA ASN A 51 -4.74 -8.75 -6.26
C ASN A 51 -4.67 -10.29 -6.09
N ASN A 52 -5.37 -11.05 -6.94
CA ASN A 52 -5.33 -12.52 -6.90
C ASN A 52 -3.95 -13.15 -7.19
N LYS A 53 -3.00 -12.39 -7.76
CA LYS A 53 -1.61 -12.83 -7.93
C LYS A 53 -0.77 -12.69 -6.65
N GLN A 54 -1.40 -12.32 -5.52
CA GLN A 54 -0.73 -12.02 -4.26
C GLN A 54 0.31 -10.91 -4.41
N GLU A 55 -0.07 -9.87 -5.16
CA GLU A 55 0.70 -8.64 -5.25
C GLU A 55 -0.01 -7.57 -4.43
N LEU A 56 0.71 -6.95 -3.50
CA LEU A 56 0.29 -5.75 -2.81
C LEU A 56 0.68 -4.54 -3.67
N ILE A 57 -0.30 -3.72 -4.00
CA ILE A 57 -0.17 -2.62 -4.96
C ILE A 57 -0.61 -1.33 -4.27
N LEU A 58 0.31 -0.37 -4.22
CA LEU A 58 0.03 1.01 -3.86
C LEU A 58 -0.09 1.85 -5.13
N VAL A 59 -1.15 2.65 -5.21
CA VAL A 59 -1.36 3.65 -6.26
C VAL A 59 -1.60 4.99 -5.59
N HIS A 60 -0.85 6.00 -6.00
CA HIS A 60 -1.02 7.40 -5.63
C HIS A 60 -1.22 8.20 -6.92
N VAL A 61 -2.38 8.85 -7.04
CA VAL A 61 -2.78 9.62 -8.21
C VAL A 61 -2.90 11.08 -7.84
N THR A 62 -2.29 11.95 -8.63
CA THR A 62 -2.49 13.41 -8.60
C THR A 62 -3.05 13.88 -9.94
N GLU A 63 -3.22 15.19 -10.12
CA GLU A 63 -3.62 15.75 -11.42
C GLU A 63 -2.54 15.59 -12.51
N ASP A 64 -1.27 15.55 -12.11
CA ASP A 64 -0.13 15.58 -13.03
C ASP A 64 0.43 14.18 -13.32
N TRP A 65 0.34 13.26 -12.36
CA TRP A 65 1.04 11.97 -12.44
C TRP A 65 0.36 10.87 -11.63
N ILE A 66 0.80 9.63 -11.90
CA ILE A 66 0.48 8.43 -11.13
C ILE A 66 1.78 7.81 -10.64
N ARG A 67 1.88 7.50 -9.34
CA ARG A 67 2.93 6.66 -8.78
C ARG A 67 2.38 5.31 -8.38
N GLN A 68 3.08 4.25 -8.78
CA GLN A 68 2.68 2.89 -8.46
C GLN A 68 3.85 2.07 -7.91
N ALA A 69 3.63 1.42 -6.76
CA ALA A 69 4.54 0.44 -6.18
C ALA A 69 3.87 -0.94 -6.13
N LYS A 70 4.66 -1.99 -6.29
CA LYS A 70 4.17 -3.38 -6.28
C LYS A 70 5.15 -4.31 -5.57
N LEU A 71 4.63 -5.11 -4.65
CA LEU A 71 5.37 -6.16 -3.94
C LEU A 71 4.65 -7.51 -4.03
N ASN A 72 5.42 -8.58 -4.25
CA ASN A 72 4.91 -9.93 -4.12
C ASN A 72 4.84 -10.33 -2.65
N ILE A 73 3.65 -10.72 -2.19
CA ILE A 73 3.39 -11.12 -0.80
C ILE A 73 3.05 -12.61 -0.67
N SER A 74 3.23 -13.41 -1.72
CA SER A 74 2.80 -14.81 -1.78
C SER A 74 3.45 -15.72 -0.73
N LYS A 75 4.64 -15.33 -0.23
CA LYS A 75 5.36 -16.04 0.84
C LYS A 75 4.76 -15.82 2.24
N TYR A 76 3.93 -14.80 2.44
CA TYR A 76 3.28 -14.52 3.72
C TYR A 76 1.89 -15.16 3.77
N LYS A 77 1.46 -15.59 4.96
CA LYS A 77 0.22 -16.39 5.13
C LYS A 77 -0.70 -15.98 6.27
N GLU A 78 -0.19 -15.30 7.29
CA GLU A 78 -0.97 -15.03 8.51
C GLU A 78 -1.03 -13.54 8.81
N GLN A 79 0.14 -12.91 8.89
CA GLN A 79 0.29 -11.52 9.26
C GLN A 79 1.33 -10.85 8.36
N LEU A 80 1.06 -9.59 8.01
CA LEU A 80 1.98 -8.75 7.24
C LEU A 80 1.95 -7.33 7.80
N ASN A 81 3.11 -6.84 8.25
CA ASN A 81 3.26 -5.42 8.55
C ASN A 81 3.49 -4.69 7.23
N VAL A 82 2.68 -3.66 6.98
CA VAL A 82 2.72 -2.83 5.78
C VAL A 82 3.06 -1.41 6.19
N LYS A 83 4.09 -0.86 5.54
CA LYS A 83 4.52 0.52 5.70
C LYS A 83 4.47 1.21 4.35
N ILE A 84 3.89 2.41 4.33
CA ILE A 84 3.84 3.27 3.15
C ILE A 84 4.39 4.62 3.55
N THR A 85 5.25 5.17 2.70
CA THR A 85 5.67 6.57 2.76
C THR A 85 5.33 7.26 1.46
N TRP A 86 4.98 8.53 1.54
CA TRP A 86 4.76 9.39 0.38
C TRP A 86 5.43 10.73 0.61
N GLY A 87 5.78 11.38 -0.49
CA GLY A 87 6.39 12.70 -0.48
C GLY A 87 6.46 13.31 -1.87
N SER A 88 6.94 14.54 -1.94
CA SER A 88 7.03 15.29 -3.20
C SER A 88 7.87 14.57 -4.28
N ASN A 89 8.92 13.84 -3.88
CA ASN A 89 9.86 13.23 -4.83
C ASN A 89 9.70 11.70 -4.97
N GLU A 90 9.20 11.03 -3.95
CA GLU A 90 9.21 9.56 -3.89
C GLU A 90 8.10 9.05 -2.98
N ASP A 91 7.48 7.95 -3.42
CA ASP A 91 6.62 7.13 -2.58
C ASP A 91 7.26 5.75 -2.43
N THR A 92 7.09 5.12 -1.27
CA THR A 92 7.58 3.76 -1.03
C THR A 92 6.49 2.87 -0.47
N LEU A 93 6.57 1.60 -0.82
CA LEU A 93 5.80 0.52 -0.22
C LEU A 93 6.79 -0.47 0.38
N ALA A 94 6.61 -0.76 1.66
CA ALA A 94 7.45 -1.64 2.43
C ALA A 94 6.58 -2.68 3.14
N ILE A 95 7.07 -3.92 3.19
CA ILE A 95 6.40 -5.01 3.90
C ILE A 95 7.37 -5.78 4.79
N LYS A 96 6.87 -6.35 5.88
CA LYS A 96 7.64 -7.20 6.77
C LYS A 96 6.77 -8.33 7.31
N GLY A 97 7.25 -9.57 7.18
CA GLY A 97 6.62 -10.73 7.83
C GLY A 97 6.83 -10.73 9.34
N GLN A 98 6.12 -11.61 10.04
CA GLN A 98 6.24 -11.75 11.49
C GLN A 98 7.65 -12.13 11.95
N ASP A 99 8.32 -13.00 11.18
CA ASP A 99 9.66 -13.52 11.51
C ASP A 99 10.79 -12.79 10.75
N GLU A 100 10.48 -11.71 10.03
CA GLU A 100 11.48 -10.94 9.29
C GLU A 100 11.96 -9.74 10.14
N GLU A 101 13.28 -9.54 10.20
CA GLU A 101 13.87 -8.40 10.92
C GLU A 101 13.68 -7.09 10.14
N ASP A 102 13.89 -7.14 8.82
CA ASP A 102 13.92 -5.99 7.93
C ASP A 102 12.70 -5.88 7.02
N PHE A 103 12.32 -4.65 6.70
CA PHE A 103 11.30 -4.38 5.68
C PHE A 103 11.85 -4.60 4.27
N ASN A 104 11.16 -5.41 3.48
CA ASN A 104 11.34 -5.43 2.03
C ASN A 104 10.63 -4.21 1.42
N THR A 105 11.41 -3.29 0.87
CA THR A 105 10.95 -1.97 0.40
C THR A 105 11.12 -1.82 -1.09
N VAL A 106 10.10 -1.28 -1.75
CA VAL A 106 10.16 -0.86 -3.16
C VAL A 106 9.76 0.60 -3.28
N LYS A 107 10.38 1.27 -4.26
CA LYS A 107 10.01 2.62 -4.66
C LYS A 107 8.89 2.56 -5.68
N ALA A 108 7.95 3.49 -5.58
CA ALA A 108 6.93 3.66 -6.59
C ALA A 108 7.55 4.22 -7.87
N VAL A 109 7.12 3.69 -9.00
CA VAL A 109 7.47 4.22 -10.32
C VAL A 109 6.47 5.31 -10.67
N GLN A 110 6.96 6.49 -11.02
CA GLN A 110 6.15 7.58 -11.53
C GLN A 110 5.85 7.38 -13.02
N ILE A 111 4.61 7.63 -13.38
CA ILE A 111 4.06 7.62 -14.73
C ILE A 111 3.38 8.97 -14.89
N ASP A 112 3.94 9.82 -15.73
CA ASP A 112 3.37 11.13 -16.04
C ASP A 112 2.15 10.95 -16.97
N ASN A 113 1.14 11.82 -16.82
CA ASN A 113 -0.07 11.81 -17.65
C ASN A 113 0.20 12.14 -19.13
#